data_AF-A0A9E0LY63-F1
#
_entry.id   AF-A0A9E0LY63-F1
#
_cell.length_a   1.000
_cell.length_b   1.000
_cell.length_c   1.000
_cell.angle_alpha   90.00
_cell.angle_beta   90.00
_cell.angle_gamma   90.00
#
_symmetry.space_group_name_H-M   'P 1'
#
loop_
_entity.id
_entity.type
_entity.pdbx_description
1 polymer ?
#
loop_
_entity_poly.entity_id
_entity_poly.type
_entity_poly.pdbx_seq_one_letter_code
_entity_poly.pdbx_strand_id
1 'polypeptide(L)'
;MDERRRTFMRELERALLEAISESAEVHRTLHRMHSEGYTLQLFLDCQPAGAPESTTADPAADRDPCNTLVPARTGNRAETGVKEPAFRINSEDLTLLRALGIDPTRKSRARK
;
A
#
# COMPACT_ATOMS: atom_id res chain seq x y z
N MET A 1 6.13 20.07 7.42
CA MET A 1 6.99 18.87 7.65
C MET A 1 7.89 18.54 6.45
N ASP A 2 7.59 19.14 5.30
CA ASP A 2 7.99 18.74 3.96
C ASP A 2 9.46 18.94 3.65
N GLU A 3 10.12 19.89 4.33
CA GLU A 3 11.52 20.21 4.11
C GLU A 3 12.45 19.03 4.40
N ARG A 4 12.19 18.28 5.48
CA ARG A 4 12.93 17.05 5.79
C ARG A 4 12.71 15.98 4.71
N ARG A 5 11.49 15.83 4.19
CA ARG A 5 11.16 14.92 3.08
C ARG A 5 11.89 15.32 1.80
N ARG A 6 11.88 16.62 1.45
CA ARG A 6 12.62 17.18 0.30
C ARG A 6 14.12 17.00 0.43
N THR A 7 14.69 17.08 1.64
CA THR A 7 16.13 16.81 1.85
C THR A 7 16.47 15.34 1.64
N PHE A 8 15.73 14.39 2.22
CA PHE A 8 15.96 12.96 1.96
C PHE A 8 15.76 12.58 0.48
N MET A 9 14.78 13.17 -0.20
CA MET A 9 14.60 12.97 -1.65
C MET A 9 15.83 13.42 -2.44
N ARG A 10 16.33 14.65 -2.21
CA ARG A 10 17.53 15.17 -2.89
C ARG A 10 18.80 14.37 -2.58
N GLU A 11 18.91 13.84 -1.36
CA GLU A 11 20.02 12.98 -0.94
C GLU A 11 19.98 11.62 -1.65
N LEU A 12 18.80 11.01 -1.76
CA LEU A 12 18.56 9.76 -2.50
C LEU A 12 18.72 9.94 -4.02
N GLU A 13 18.17 11.01 -4.58
CA GLU A 13 18.32 11.40 -6.00
C GLU A 13 19.81 11.54 -6.35
N ARG A 14 20.58 12.24 -5.51
CA ARG A 14 22.03 12.35 -5.68
C ARG A 14 22.71 10.99 -5.61
N ALA A 15 22.46 10.20 -4.56
CA ALA A 15 23.11 8.90 -4.37
C ALA A 15 22.82 7.91 -5.52
N LEU A 16 21.60 7.95 -6.07
CA LEU A 16 21.23 7.17 -7.25
C LEU A 16 21.93 7.65 -8.52
N LEU A 17 21.99 8.97 -8.77
CA LEU A 17 22.73 9.51 -9.92
C LEU A 17 24.23 9.19 -9.83
N GLU A 18 24.81 9.29 -8.64
CA GLU A 18 26.22 8.96 -8.34
C GLU A 18 26.48 7.47 -8.63
N ALA A 19 25.67 6.55 -8.07
CA ALA A 19 25.76 5.10 -8.32
C ALA A 19 25.49 4.68 -9.78
N ILE A 20 24.56 5.36 -10.48
CA ILE A 20 24.31 5.15 -11.91
C ILE A 20 25.52 5.60 -12.74
N SER A 21 26.15 6.73 -12.37
CA SER A 21 27.34 7.26 -13.06
C SER A 21 28.59 6.39 -12.88
N GLU A 22 28.76 5.77 -11.71
CA GLU A 22 29.87 4.86 -11.42
C GLU A 22 29.66 3.46 -12.05
N SER A 23 28.41 3.00 -12.17
CA SER A 23 28.10 1.69 -12.75
C SER A 23 28.22 1.65 -14.28
N ALA A 24 29.36 1.15 -14.74
CA ALA A 24 29.63 0.86 -16.15
C ALA A 24 28.67 -0.21 -16.74
N GLU A 25 28.07 -1.07 -15.92
CA GLU A 25 27.06 -2.05 -16.37
C GLU A 25 25.73 -1.37 -16.68
N VAL A 26 25.29 -0.45 -15.81
CA VAL A 26 24.08 0.37 -16.05
C VAL A 26 24.24 1.22 -17.31
N HIS A 27 25.43 1.79 -17.54
CA HIS A 27 25.71 2.51 -18.78
C HIS A 27 25.59 1.62 -20.04
N ARG A 28 26.05 0.36 -19.96
CA ARG A 28 25.94 -0.59 -21.09
C ARG A 28 24.49 -1.01 -21.36
N THR A 29 23.68 -1.22 -20.33
CA THR A 29 22.25 -1.59 -20.51
C THR A 29 21.42 -0.41 -20.98
N LEU A 30 21.60 0.79 -20.40
CA LEU A 30 20.96 2.03 -20.87
C LEU A 30 21.29 2.32 -22.34
N HIS A 31 22.56 2.22 -22.74
CA HIS A 31 22.95 2.44 -24.13
C HIS A 31 22.34 1.40 -25.09
N ARG A 32 22.29 0.12 -24.68
CA ARG A 32 21.62 -0.92 -25.45
C ARG A 32 20.12 -0.61 -25.64
N MET A 33 19.41 -0.33 -24.55
CA MET A 33 17.97 -0.02 -24.61
C MET A 33 17.69 1.21 -25.49
N HIS A 34 18.54 2.25 -25.42
CA HIS A 34 18.43 3.41 -26.30
C HIS A 34 18.75 3.06 -27.78
N SER A 35 19.69 2.17 -28.04
CA SER A 35 19.99 1.69 -29.41
C SER A 35 18.87 0.84 -30.02
N GLU A 36 18.06 0.20 -29.17
CA GLU A 36 16.84 -0.53 -29.53
C GLU A 36 15.61 0.41 -29.63
N GLY A 37 15.77 1.72 -29.37
CA GLY A 37 14.73 2.75 -29.49
C GLY A 37 13.91 3.00 -28.22
N TYR A 38 14.23 2.37 -27.09
CA TYR A 38 13.52 2.58 -25.83
C TYR A 38 13.96 3.87 -25.13
N THR A 39 12.99 4.65 -24.66
CA THR A 39 13.20 5.77 -23.75
C THR A 39 12.88 5.34 -22.32
N LEU A 40 13.79 5.62 -21.37
CA LEU A 40 13.57 5.34 -19.95
C LEU A 40 13.13 6.60 -19.20
N GLN A 41 12.28 6.42 -18.19
CA GLN A 41 11.88 7.43 -17.23
C GLN A 41 11.89 6.80 -15.83
N LEU A 42 12.42 7.52 -14.84
CA LEU A 42 12.45 7.09 -13.44
C LEU A 42 11.69 8.11 -12.60
N PHE A 43 10.69 7.63 -11.85
CA PHE A 43 9.91 8.44 -10.93
C PHE A 43 10.20 7.97 -9.50
N LEU A 44 10.54 8.91 -8.62
CA LEU A 44 10.65 8.68 -7.19
C LEU A 44 9.49 9.38 -6.49
N ASP A 45 8.85 8.67 -5.56
CA ASP A 45 7.93 9.27 -4.59
C ASP A 45 8.25 8.74 -3.19
N CYS A 46 8.06 9.59 -2.19
CA CYS A 46 8.31 9.29 -0.79
C CYS A 46 7.00 9.45 -0.03
N GLN A 47 6.19 8.40 0.01
CA GLN A 47 4.97 8.37 0.82
C GLN A 47 5.33 8.15 2.30
N PRO A 48 4.77 8.92 3.23
CA PRO A 48 5.04 8.76 4.65
C PRO A 48 4.44 7.45 5.18
N ALA A 49 5.29 6.57 5.70
CA ALA A 49 4.87 5.32 6.32
C ALA A 49 4.01 5.59 7.57
N GLY A 50 2.69 5.54 7.40
CA GLY A 50 1.71 5.81 8.46
C GLY A 50 0.78 7.00 8.24
N ALA A 51 0.75 7.63 7.05
CA ALA A 51 -0.43 8.44 6.69
C ALA A 51 -1.64 7.52 6.48
N PRO A 52 -2.73 7.64 7.27
CA PRO A 52 -4.02 7.13 6.82
C PRO A 52 -4.45 7.98 5.62
N GLU A 53 -4.97 7.34 4.57
CA GLU A 53 -5.64 8.04 3.48
C GLU A 53 -6.76 8.91 4.08
N SER A 54 -6.85 10.17 3.65
CA SER A 54 -7.62 11.21 4.33
C SER A 54 -9.13 10.99 4.21
N THR A 55 -9.65 10.12 5.07
CA THR A 55 -11.08 9.93 5.29
C THR A 55 -11.62 11.09 6.11
N THR A 56 -12.31 12.02 5.46
CA THR A 56 -13.01 13.12 6.14
C THR A 56 -14.13 12.55 7.00
N ALA A 57 -13.99 12.61 8.33
CA ALA A 57 -14.95 12.04 9.28
C ALA A 57 -15.03 12.85 10.59
N ASP A 58 -15.84 13.91 10.56
CA ASP A 58 -16.49 14.46 11.77
C ASP A 58 -17.63 13.51 12.24
N PRO A 59 -18.20 13.68 13.45
CA PRO A 59 -18.45 12.54 14.34
C PRO A 59 -19.91 12.07 14.43
N ALA A 60 -20.12 10.82 14.91
CA ALA A 60 -21.18 10.38 15.85
C ALA A 60 -21.21 8.83 15.97
N ALA A 61 -21.98 8.33 16.96
CA ALA A 61 -22.23 6.91 17.30
C ALA A 61 -20.98 6.16 17.83
N ASP A 62 -20.90 5.66 19.07
CA ASP A 62 -21.92 5.11 19.98
C ASP A 62 -22.69 3.92 19.38
N ARG A 63 -22.12 2.70 19.53
CA ARG A 63 -22.81 1.50 20.07
C ARG A 63 -21.97 0.21 20.07
N ASP A 64 -21.57 -0.18 21.27
CA ASP A 64 -21.59 -1.59 21.72
C ASP A 64 -23.05 -1.97 22.15
N PRO A 65 -23.43 -3.24 22.46
CA PRO A 65 -22.57 -4.33 22.93
C PRO A 65 -22.76 -5.75 22.34
N CYS A 66 -21.66 -6.50 22.37
CA CYS A 66 -21.53 -7.90 22.84
C CYS A 66 -22.44 -9.03 22.29
N ASN A 67 -21.85 -9.97 21.53
CA ASN A 67 -21.68 -11.38 21.97
C ASN A 67 -20.68 -12.12 21.01
N THR A 68 -19.57 -12.77 21.44
CA THR A 68 -19.40 -13.94 22.37
C THR A 68 -19.44 -15.26 21.58
N LEU A 69 -18.59 -16.30 21.74
CA LEU A 69 -17.58 -16.83 22.70
C LEU A 69 -16.62 -17.71 21.82
N VAL A 70 -15.33 -18.08 21.97
CA VAL A 70 -14.07 -17.90 22.77
C VAL A 70 -12.95 -18.67 21.97
N PRO A 71 -11.64 -18.81 22.34
CA PRO A 71 -10.82 -18.34 23.49
C PRO A 71 -9.64 -17.44 23.00
N ALA A 72 -8.45 -17.25 23.60
CA ALA A 72 -7.81 -17.77 24.82
C ALA A 72 -6.90 -16.74 25.56
N ARG A 73 -7.35 -16.37 26.76
CA ARG A 73 -6.63 -15.93 27.98
C ARG A 73 -5.08 -15.81 28.01
N THR A 74 -4.65 -14.68 28.60
CA THR A 74 -3.43 -14.43 29.43
C THR A 74 -2.12 -14.07 28.72
N GLY A 75 -1.57 -12.88 29.05
CA GLY A 75 -0.18 -12.49 28.75
C GLY A 75 0.05 -10.98 28.86
N ASN A 76 0.83 -10.52 29.83
CA ASN A 76 1.14 -9.10 30.00
C ASN A 76 2.27 -8.66 29.04
N ARG A 77 1.99 -7.66 28.19
CA ARG A 77 2.94 -6.65 27.66
C ARG A 77 2.08 -5.51 27.06
N ALA A 78 2.29 -4.23 27.35
CA ALA A 78 3.54 -3.45 27.27
C ALA A 78 4.13 -3.48 25.85
N GLU A 79 3.63 -2.54 25.03
CA GLU A 79 4.18 -2.03 23.78
C GLU A 79 4.64 -3.06 22.73
N THR A 80 3.77 -3.36 21.76
CA THR A 80 4.19 -3.70 20.39
C THR A 80 3.02 -3.48 19.42
N GLY A 81 3.27 -2.81 18.30
CA GLY A 81 2.20 -2.39 17.38
C GLY A 81 1.79 -3.47 16.39
N VAL A 82 0.61 -4.06 16.56
CA VAL A 82 -0.09 -4.86 15.55
C VAL A 82 -1.55 -4.44 15.53
N LYS A 83 -2.04 -3.91 14.40
CA LYS A 83 -3.48 -3.74 14.17
C LYS A 83 -4.06 -5.05 13.66
N GLU A 84 -5.23 -5.42 14.14
CA GLU A 84 -5.98 -6.59 13.68
C GLU A 84 -6.33 -6.45 12.18
N PRO A 85 -6.12 -7.49 11.35
CA PRO A 85 -6.23 -7.37 9.90
C PRO A 85 -7.68 -7.28 9.43
N ALA A 86 -8.14 -6.08 9.10
CA ALA A 86 -9.42 -5.87 8.45
C ALA A 86 -9.44 -6.55 7.06
N PHE A 87 -10.38 -7.49 6.86
CA PHE A 87 -10.51 -8.25 5.62
C PHE A 87 -10.81 -7.31 4.42
N ARG A 88 -10.01 -7.44 3.36
CA ARG A 88 -10.15 -6.71 2.10
C ARG A 88 -10.19 -7.70 0.94
N ILE A 89 -11.13 -7.49 0.01
CA ILE A 89 -11.37 -8.34 -1.16
C ILE A 89 -10.68 -7.68 -2.37
N ASN A 90 -9.73 -8.37 -2.99
CA ASN A 90 -8.96 -7.89 -4.14
C ASN A 90 -9.57 -8.35 -5.47
N SER A 91 -8.96 -7.95 -6.60
CA SER A 91 -9.45 -8.31 -7.94
C SER A 91 -9.49 -9.82 -8.20
N GLU A 92 -8.54 -10.57 -7.65
CA GLU A 92 -8.48 -12.04 -7.77
C GLU A 92 -9.57 -12.72 -6.95
N ASP A 93 -9.81 -12.24 -5.72
CA ASP A 93 -10.93 -12.66 -4.87
C ASP A 93 -12.27 -12.37 -5.57
N LEU A 94 -12.40 -11.22 -6.24
CA LEU A 94 -13.59 -10.91 -7.05
C LEU A 94 -13.78 -11.88 -8.22
N THR A 95 -12.73 -12.41 -8.84
CA THR A 95 -12.88 -13.50 -9.83
C THR A 95 -13.27 -14.83 -9.20
N LEU A 96 -12.68 -15.21 -8.06
CA LEU A 96 -13.02 -16.43 -7.32
C LEU A 96 -14.48 -16.43 -6.87
N LEU A 97 -14.91 -15.35 -6.22
CA LEU A 97 -16.28 -15.19 -5.72
C LEU A 97 -17.29 -15.26 -6.88
N ARG A 98 -17.03 -14.60 -8.01
CA ARG A 98 -17.87 -14.68 -9.22
C ARG A 98 -17.92 -16.08 -9.82
N ALA A 99 -16.82 -16.84 -9.80
CA ALA A 99 -16.80 -18.24 -10.24
C ALA A 99 -17.65 -19.16 -9.32
N LEU A 100 -17.75 -18.83 -8.04
CA LEU A 100 -18.65 -19.46 -7.06
C LEU A 100 -20.10 -18.92 -7.15
N GLY A 101 -20.42 -18.06 -8.12
CA GLY A 101 -21.73 -17.45 -8.31
C GLY A 101 -22.07 -16.29 -7.36
N ILE A 102 -21.14 -15.93 -6.46
CA ILE A 102 -21.28 -14.85 -5.48
C ILE A 102 -20.59 -13.60 -6.05
N ASP A 103 -21.34 -12.70 -6.67
CA ASP A 103 -20.79 -11.43 -7.13
C ASP A 103 -21.09 -10.32 -6.10
N PRO A 104 -20.13 -9.87 -5.27
CA PRO A 104 -20.36 -8.82 -4.29
C PRO A 104 -20.56 -7.43 -4.93
N THR A 105 -20.23 -7.25 -6.21
CA THR A 105 -20.51 -6.01 -6.96
C THR A 105 -21.91 -5.99 -7.58
N ARG A 106 -22.54 -7.17 -7.69
CA ARG A 106 -23.88 -7.33 -8.26
C ARG A 106 -24.94 -6.90 -7.25
N LYS A 107 -25.55 -5.75 -7.53
CA LYS A 107 -26.69 -5.19 -6.74
C LYS A 107 -27.71 -6.29 -6.41
N SER A 108 -27.84 -6.61 -5.12
CA SER A 108 -28.79 -7.60 -4.62
C SER A 108 -30.21 -7.16 -4.96
N ARG A 109 -30.84 -7.84 -5.92
CA ARG A 109 -32.25 -7.60 -6.25
C ARG A 109 -33.10 -8.08 -5.07
N ALA A 110 -33.49 -7.15 -4.21
CA ALA A 110 -34.39 -7.42 -3.10
C ALA A 110 -35.63 -8.18 -3.60
N ARG A 111 -35.85 -9.37 -3.06
CA ARG A 111 -37.14 -10.05 -3.17
C ARG A 111 -38.08 -9.32 -2.20
N LYS A 112 -39.25 -8.93 -2.71
CA LYS A 112 -40.36 -8.40 -1.92
C LYS A 112 -41.29 -9.56 -1.55
#